data_AF-A0A1E1WXR8-F1
#
_entry.id   AF-A0A1E1WXR8-F1
#
_cell.length_a   1.000
_cell.length_b   1.000
_cell.length_c   1.000
_cell.angle_alpha   90.00
_cell.angle_beta   90.00
_cell.angle_gamma   90.00
#
_symmetry.space_group_name_H-M   'P 1'
#
loop_
_entity.id
_entity.type
_entity.pdbx_description
1 polymer ?
#
loop_
_entity_poly.entity_id
_entity_poly.type
_entity_poly.pdbx_seq_one_letter_code
_entity_poly.pdbx_strand_id
1 'polypeptide(L)'
;LDYHLPYNCYEIGHTWTPYCAEASVYVGLHAFKESLKIYLPLYAASLVYSKRYDGKSIKRTLQAVLISSFFLSFNAFAFIAVFCSLRKLVGRFN
;
A
#
# COMPACT_ATOMS: atom_id res chain seq x y z
N LEU A 1 30.83 2.99 -16.95
CA LEU A 1 29.44 2.98 -17.48
C LEU A 1 28.57 3.41 -16.32
N ASP A 2 28.46 4.72 -16.17
CA ASP A 2 27.84 5.37 -15.02
C ASP A 2 26.32 5.40 -15.22
N TYR A 3 25.65 4.31 -14.83
CA TYR A 3 24.19 4.20 -14.84
C TYR A 3 23.56 5.01 -13.67
N HIS A 4 24.04 6.23 -13.43
CA HIS A 4 23.64 7.05 -12.31
C HIS A 4 22.66 8.14 -12.76
N LEU A 5 21.34 7.88 -12.71
CA LEU A 5 20.28 8.86 -12.98
C LEU A 5 20.32 10.09 -12.03
N PRO A 6 20.74 11.31 -12.46
CA PRO A 6 21.06 12.47 -11.61
C PRO A 6 19.84 13.15 -10.97
N TYR A 7 18.87 12.37 -10.53
CA TYR A 7 17.58 12.83 -10.04
C TYR A 7 17.36 12.36 -8.61
N ASN A 8 16.70 13.21 -7.82
CA ASN A 8 16.33 12.89 -6.45
C ASN A 8 15.15 11.90 -6.41
N CYS A 9 14.96 11.18 -5.29
CA CYS A 9 13.81 10.32 -5.04
C CYS A 9 12.47 11.06 -5.21
N TYR A 10 12.43 12.36 -4.88
CA TYR A 10 11.30 13.24 -5.14
C TYR A 10 10.94 13.31 -6.64
N GLU A 11 11.92 13.56 -7.50
CA GLU A 11 11.70 13.79 -8.93
C GLU A 11 11.26 12.54 -9.71
N ILE A 12 11.58 11.36 -9.19
CA ILE A 12 11.28 10.08 -9.85
C ILE A 12 10.10 9.36 -9.18
N GLY A 13 10.06 9.35 -7.85
CA GLY A 13 9.28 8.38 -7.09
C GLY A 13 8.14 8.97 -6.26
N HIS A 14 8.21 10.25 -5.88
CA HIS A 14 7.19 10.88 -5.05
C HIS A 14 7.05 12.40 -5.30
N THR A 15 6.81 12.77 -6.56
CA THR A 15 6.77 14.16 -7.03
C THR A 15 5.69 15.04 -6.41
N TRP A 16 4.77 14.48 -5.62
CA TRP A 16 3.68 15.19 -4.95
C TRP A 16 4.05 15.75 -3.56
N THR A 17 5.11 15.24 -2.92
CA THR A 17 5.62 15.82 -1.66
C THR A 17 7.13 15.61 -1.55
N PRO A 18 7.91 16.62 -1.14
CA PRO A 18 9.35 16.46 -0.93
C PRO A 18 9.67 15.54 0.26
N TYR A 19 8.70 15.26 1.15
CA TYR A 19 8.92 14.46 2.35
C TYR A 19 8.65 12.97 2.07
N CYS A 20 9.69 12.13 2.06
CA CYS A 20 9.57 10.69 1.79
C CYS A 20 8.62 9.95 2.74
N ALA A 21 8.57 10.36 4.02
CA ALA A 21 7.68 9.76 5.02
C ALA A 21 6.21 10.12 4.77
N GLU A 22 5.94 11.36 4.37
CA GLU A 22 4.60 11.78 3.98
C GLU A 22 4.16 11.04 2.70
N ALA A 23 5.06 10.92 1.73
CA ALA A 23 4.79 10.21 0.48
C ALA A 23 4.40 8.74 0.69
N SER A 24 5.15 8.03 1.53
CA SER A 24 4.88 6.62 1.81
C SER A 24 3.57 6.43 2.56
N VAL A 25 3.28 7.26 3.58
CA VAL A 25 2.01 7.22 4.32
C VAL A 25 0.84 7.59 3.41
N TYR A 26 0.97 8.61 2.58
CA TYR A 26 -0.05 9.03 1.63
C TYR A 26 -0.46 7.88 0.71
N VAL A 27 0.52 7.21 0.10
CA VAL A 27 0.26 6.08 -0.80
C VAL A 27 -0.28 4.86 -0.04
N GLY A 28 0.24 4.57 1.16
CA GLY A 28 -0.30 3.50 2.00
C GLY A 28 -1.78 3.71 2.36
N LEU A 29 -2.16 4.92 2.77
CA LEU A 29 -3.55 5.27 3.10
C LEU A 29 -4.46 5.24 1.88
N HIS A 30 -4.00 5.77 0.75
CA HIS A 30 -4.76 5.69 -0.50
C HIS A 30 -4.95 4.25 -0.97
N ALA A 31 -3.88 3.44 -0.94
CA ALA A 31 -3.96 2.02 -1.23
C ALA A 31 -4.91 1.29 -0.28
N PHE A 32 -4.96 1.68 1.01
CA PHE A 32 -5.90 1.11 1.97
C PHE A 32 -7.35 1.43 1.63
N LYS A 33 -7.62 2.69 1.27
CA LYS A 33 -8.95 3.12 0.87
C LYS A 33 -9.42 2.42 -0.41
N GLU A 34 -8.55 2.32 -1.42
CA GLU A 34 -8.91 1.67 -2.69
C GLU A 34 -9.01 0.14 -2.54
N SER A 35 -8.13 -0.48 -1.74
CA SER A 35 -8.19 -1.91 -1.48
C SER A 35 -9.48 -2.32 -0.76
N LEU A 36 -9.97 -1.50 0.18
CA LEU A 36 -11.28 -1.74 0.79
C LEU A 36 -12.40 -1.75 -0.25
N LYS A 37 -12.38 -0.85 -1.24
CA LYS A 37 -13.40 -0.83 -2.32
C LYS A 37 -13.35 -2.08 -3.20
N ILE A 38 -12.20 -2.73 -3.32
CA ILE A 38 -12.04 -3.95 -4.12
C ILE A 38 -12.39 -5.19 -3.28
N TYR A 39 -11.86 -5.29 -2.07
CA TYR A 39 -12.01 -6.46 -1.22
C TYR A 39 -13.40 -6.55 -0.57
N LEU A 40 -14.02 -5.43 -0.19
CA LEU A 40 -15.39 -5.46 0.36
C LEU A 40 -16.40 -6.17 -0.56
N PRO A 41 -16.58 -5.78 -1.85
CA PRO A 41 -17.53 -6.46 -2.72
C PRO A 41 -17.13 -7.89 -3.02
N LEU A 42 -15.83 -8.18 -3.17
CA LEU A 42 -15.33 -9.54 -3.42
C LEU A 42 -15.69 -10.50 -2.28
N TYR A 43 -15.42 -10.09 -1.04
CA TYR A 43 -15.71 -10.88 0.15
C TYR A 43 -17.21 -10.90 0.49
N ALA A 44 -17.96 -9.84 0.16
CA ALA A 44 -19.42 -9.83 0.24
C ALA A 44 -20.04 -10.85 -0.72
N ALA A 45 -19.57 -10.89 -1.97
CA ALA A 45 -20.00 -11.89 -2.95
C ALA A 45 -19.68 -13.32 -2.49
N SER A 46 -18.50 -13.53 -1.90
CA SER A 46 -18.10 -14.82 -1.30
C SER A 46 -19.03 -15.26 -0.17
N LEU A 47 -19.45 -14.33 0.71
CA LEU A 47 -20.41 -14.61 1.79
C LEU A 47 -21.79 -14.99 1.24
N VAL A 48 -22.29 -14.25 0.24
CA VAL A 48 -23.58 -14.52 -0.40
C VAL A 48 -23.56 -15.90 -1.07
N TYR A 49 -22.49 -16.22 -1.80
CA TYR A 49 -22.31 -17.52 -2.45
C TYR A 49 -22.26 -18.66 -1.43
N SER A 50 -21.56 -18.46 -0.31
CA SER A 50 -21.47 -19.47 0.76
C SER A 50 -22.78 -19.69 1.51
N LYS A 51 -23.79 -18.80 1.40
CA LYS A 51 -25.06 -18.81 2.17
C LYS A 51 -24.86 -18.93 3.69
N ARG A 52 -23.68 -18.57 4.22
CA ARG A 52 -23.34 -18.67 5.65
C ARG A 52 -23.35 -17.30 6.28
N TYR A 53 -24.53 -16.90 6.75
CA TYR A 53 -24.76 -15.62 7.43
C TYR A 53 -24.59 -15.69 8.95
N ASP A 54 -23.79 -16.64 9.44
CA ASP A 54 -23.48 -16.73 10.86
C ASP A 54 -22.55 -15.58 11.28
N GLY A 55 -22.77 -15.02 12.47
CA GLY A 55 -22.00 -13.90 13.00
C GLY A 55 -20.50 -14.19 13.07
N LYS A 56 -20.12 -15.46 13.31
CA LYS A 56 -18.71 -15.90 13.28
C LYS A 56 -18.12 -15.84 11.86
N SER A 57 -18.90 -16.23 10.86
CA SER A 57 -18.50 -16.19 9.45
C SER A 57 -18.30 -14.75 8.98
N ILE A 58 -19.23 -13.85 9.33
CA ILE A 58 -19.13 -12.42 9.00
C ILE A 58 -17.89 -11.79 9.64
N LYS A 59 -17.66 -12.03 10.94
CA LYS A 59 -16.45 -11.53 11.63
C LYS A 59 -15.17 -12.00 10.96
N ARG A 60 -15.09 -13.29 10.59
CA ARG A 60 -13.93 -13.85 9.90
C ARG A 60 -13.73 -13.22 8.52
N THR A 61 -14.81 -12.97 7.78
CA THR A 61 -14.74 -12.29 6.48
C THR A 61 -14.27 -10.84 6.61
N LEU A 62 -14.81 -10.08 7.57
CA LEU A 62 -14.34 -8.72 7.84
C LEU A 62 -12.85 -8.69 8.22
N GLN A 63 -12.42 -9.62 9.06
CA GLN A 63 -11.00 -9.76 9.39
C GLN A 63 -10.16 -10.08 8.16
N ALA A 64 -10.63 -10.95 7.27
CA ALA A 64 -9.95 -11.26 6.02
C ALA A 64 -9.82 -10.03 5.10
N VAL A 65 -10.91 -9.26 4.94
CA VAL A 65 -10.90 -7.98 4.20
C VAL A 65 -9.85 -7.03 4.76
N LEU A 66 -9.82 -6.84 6.08
CA LEU A 66 -8.87 -5.94 6.73
C LEU A 66 -7.43 -6.41 6.57
N ILE A 67 -7.16 -7.70 6.75
CA ILE A 67 -5.81 -8.27 6.59
C ILE A 67 -5.34 -8.11 5.14
N SER A 68 -6.16 -8.44 4.15
CA SER A 68 -5.80 -8.29 2.74
C SER A 68 -5.56 -6.83 2.36
N SER A 69 -6.44 -5.93 2.83
CA SER A 69 -6.30 -4.49 2.59
C SER A 69 -5.03 -3.94 3.25
N PHE A 70 -4.76 -4.33 4.50
CA PHE A 70 -3.57 -3.90 5.23
C PHE A 70 -2.30 -4.45 4.57
N PHE A 71 -2.28 -5.71 4.14
CA PHE A 71 -1.15 -6.31 3.43
C PHE A 71 -0.82 -5.53 2.16
N LEU A 72 -1.82 -5.26 1.30
CA LEU A 72 -1.59 -4.53 0.06
C LEU A 72 -1.11 -3.09 0.32
N SER A 73 -1.71 -2.43 1.29
CA SER A 73 -1.38 -1.06 1.69
C SER A 73 0.02 -0.95 2.28
N PHE A 74 0.39 -1.92 3.13
CA PHE A 74 1.71 -1.99 3.71
C PHE A 74 2.77 -2.25 2.65
N ASN A 75 2.48 -3.09 1.64
CA ASN A 75 3.39 -3.27 0.49
C ASN A 75 3.58 -1.96 -0.28
N ALA A 76 2.52 -1.20 -0.54
CA ALA A 76 2.60 0.09 -1.24
C ALA A 76 3.41 1.12 -0.42
N PHE A 77 3.15 1.21 0.89
CA PHE A 77 3.92 2.02 1.83
C PHE A 77 5.41 1.61 1.83
N ALA A 78 5.68 0.32 2.01
CA ALA A 78 7.03 -0.22 2.11
C ALA A 78 7.81 -0.02 0.80
N PHE A 79 7.16 -0.14 -0.36
CA PHE A 79 7.79 0.11 -1.65
C PHE A 79 8.40 1.51 -1.71
N ILE A 80 7.63 2.56 -1.39
CA ILE A 80 8.12 3.94 -1.40
C ILE A 80 9.16 4.16 -0.28
N ALA A 81 8.89 3.67 0.93
CA ALA A 81 9.79 3.85 2.07
C ALA A 81 11.16 3.20 1.82
N VAL A 82 11.18 1.97 1.30
CA VAL A 82 12.41 1.24 0.96
C VAL A 82 13.10 1.90 -0.24
N PHE A 83 12.36 2.29 -1.28
CA PHE A 83 12.91 3.00 -2.44
C PHE A 83 13.66 4.28 -2.03
N CYS A 84 13.05 5.10 -1.17
CA CYS A 84 13.66 6.31 -0.66
C CYS A 84 14.86 6.01 0.24
N SER A 85 14.73 5.02 1.13
CA SER A 85 15.79 4.62 2.07
C SER A 85 17.01 4.05 1.35
N LEU A 86 16.81 3.25 0.29
CA LEU A 86 17.89 2.71 -0.54
C LEU A 86 18.63 3.82 -1.28
N ARG A 87 17.92 4.81 -1.84
CA ARG A 87 18.55 5.97 -2.49
C ARG A 87 19.36 6.82 -1.52
N LYS A 88 18.82 7.00 -0.31
CA LYS A 88 19.48 7.63 0.84
C LYS A 88 20.75 6.89 1.27
N LEU A 89 20.73 5.55 1.31
CA LEU A 89 21.88 4.73 1.72
C LEU A 89 22.97 4.63 0.64
N VAL A 90 22.59 4.60 -0.64
CA VAL A 90 23.52 4.51 -1.79
C VAL A 90 24.26 5.84 -2.05
N GLY A 91 24.10 6.84 -1.16
CA GLY A 91 24.93 8.05 -1.15
C GLY A 91 24.45 9.15 -2.08
N ARG A 92 23.17 9.15 -2.48
CA ARG A 92 22.58 10.23 -3.26
C ARG A 92 21.73 11.14 -2.38
N PHE A 93 22.38 12.16 -1.86
CA PHE A 93 21.73 13.35 -1.32
C PHE A 93 22.31 14.59 -2.01
N ASN A 94 21.55 15.17 -2.92
CA ASN A 94 20.61 16.24 -2.60
C ASN A 94 19.45 16.20 -3.60
#